data_AF-A0A935XVE4-F1
#
_entry.id   AF-A0A935XVE4-F1
#
_cell.length_a   1.000
_cell.length_b   1.000
_cell.length_c   1.000
_cell.angle_alpha   90.00
_cell.angle_beta   90.00
_cell.angle_gamma   90.00
#
_symmetry.space_group_name_H-M   'P 1'
#
loop_
_entity.id
_entity.type
_entity.pdbx_description
1 polymer ?
#
loop_
_entity_poly.entity_id
_entity_poly.type
_entity_poly.pdbx_seq_one_letter_code
_entity_poly.pdbx_strand_id
1 'polypeptide(L)'
;MHLHLSAYTLLGRVALASVSPLALTAYVMVVGCLPVAVPAWLEHASLAAVSWQGWAALAYLIVFGTVIPFLWYYEGVKALGAARGAQFINLVPPLAVAESVLLLGEPFTPALLVGGCLVVAGLYLTNRPRRAASI
;
A
#
# COMPACT_ATOMS: atom_id res chain seq x y z
N MET A 1 -8.01 -6.82 -21.06
CA MET A 1 -7.55 -6.83 -19.66
C MET A 1 -6.02 -6.72 -19.51
N HIS A 2 -5.20 -7.41 -20.30
CA HIS A 2 -3.72 -7.37 -20.18
C HIS A 2 -3.03 -6.09 -20.67
N LEU A 3 -3.66 -5.29 -21.54
CA LEU A 3 -3.08 -4.03 -22.05
C LEU A 3 -2.90 -2.97 -20.95
N HIS A 4 -3.83 -2.91 -20.00
CA HIS A 4 -3.78 -1.94 -18.90
C HIS A 4 -2.60 -2.20 -17.96
N LEU A 5 -2.30 -3.48 -17.65
CA LEU A 5 -1.15 -3.84 -16.82
C LEU A 5 0.18 -3.45 -17.48
N SER A 6 0.33 -3.76 -18.77
CA SER A 6 1.55 -3.45 -19.51
C SER A 6 1.79 -1.94 -19.64
N ALA A 7 0.73 -1.17 -19.91
CA ALA A 7 0.80 0.29 -19.94
C ALA A 7 1.13 0.87 -18.56
N TYR A 8 0.50 0.38 -17.48
CA TYR A 8 0.76 0.81 -16.10
C TYR A 8 2.20 0.53 -15.66
N THR A 9 2.74 -0.63 -16.05
CA THR A 9 4.11 -1.04 -15.70
C THR A 9 5.16 -0.24 -16.49
N LEU A 10 4.90 0.08 -17.76
CA LEU A 10 5.77 0.91 -18.61
C LEU A 10 5.73 2.38 -18.20
N LEU A 11 4.54 2.96 -18.01
CA LEU A 11 4.36 4.33 -17.54
C LEU A 11 4.93 4.51 -16.13
N GLY A 12 4.72 3.55 -15.23
CA GLY A 12 5.33 3.55 -13.90
C GLY A 12 6.85 3.57 -13.94
N ARG A 13 7.47 2.77 -14.82
CA ARG A 13 8.94 2.77 -15.02
C ARG A 13 9.49 4.11 -15.52
N VAL A 14 8.78 4.80 -16.41
CA VAL A 14 9.23 6.08 -16.98
C VAL A 14 8.97 7.23 -16.00
N ALA A 15 7.86 7.22 -15.26
CA ALA A 15 7.54 8.23 -14.26
C ALA A 15 8.43 8.15 -13.00
N LEU A 16 8.82 6.93 -12.60
CA LEU A 16 9.75 6.70 -11.47
C LEU A 16 11.18 7.16 -11.76
N ALA A 17 11.54 7.43 -13.02
CA ALA A 17 12.91 7.81 -13.40
C ALA A 17 13.20 9.31 -13.17
N SER A 18 12.18 10.15 -13.01
CA SER A 18 12.33 11.62 -12.96
C SER A 18 11.63 12.28 -11.77
N VAL A 19 10.83 11.56 -11.00
CA VAL A 19 10.02 12.11 -9.89
C VAL A 19 10.33 11.34 -8.60
N SER A 20 10.47 12.05 -7.47
CA SER A 20 10.64 11.39 -6.17
C SER A 20 9.44 10.45 -5.94
N PRO A 21 9.63 9.23 -5.41
CA PRO A 21 8.51 8.32 -5.30
C PRO A 21 7.41 8.78 -4.34
N LEU A 22 7.74 9.62 -3.35
CA LEU A 22 6.75 10.28 -2.50
C LEU A 22 5.84 11.21 -3.32
N ALA A 23 6.43 11.98 -4.25
CA ALA A 23 5.67 12.83 -5.17
C ALA A 23 4.84 12.00 -6.17
N LEU A 24 5.35 10.83 -6.60
CA LEU A 24 4.56 9.92 -7.42
C LEU A 24 3.35 9.37 -6.64
N THR A 25 3.55 8.93 -5.39
CA THR A 25 2.45 8.47 -4.52
C THR A 25 1.42 9.59 -4.31
N ALA A 26 1.87 10.82 -4.04
CA ALA A 26 0.98 11.97 -3.90
C ALA A 26 0.16 12.23 -5.19
N TYR A 27 0.80 12.17 -6.35
CA TYR A 27 0.10 12.31 -7.63
C TYR A 27 -0.92 11.20 -7.86
N VAL A 28 -0.55 9.94 -7.58
CA VAL A 28 -1.46 8.79 -7.68
C VAL A 28 -2.63 8.94 -6.72
N MET A 29 -2.43 9.43 -5.49
CA MET A 29 -3.52 9.69 -4.54
C MET A 29 -4.48 10.77 -5.06
N VAL A 30 -3.95 11.87 -5.61
CA VAL A 30 -4.78 12.95 -6.18
C VAL A 30 -5.58 12.46 -7.39
N VAL A 31 -4.93 11.74 -8.33
CA VAL A 31 -5.63 11.15 -9.48
C VAL A 31 -6.63 10.09 -9.03
N GLY A 32 -6.28 9.31 -8.00
CA GLY A 32 -7.12 8.29 -7.38
C GLY A 32 -8.36 8.85 -6.68
N CYS A 33 -8.39 10.14 -6.34
CA CYS A 33 -9.61 10.79 -5.88
C CYS A 33 -10.65 10.96 -7.01
N LEU A 34 -10.23 11.07 -8.28
CA LEU A 34 -11.15 11.35 -9.39
C LEU A 34 -12.21 10.24 -9.60
N PRO A 35 -11.86 8.94 -9.62
CA PRO A 35 -12.85 7.86 -9.69
C PRO A 35 -13.82 7.84 -8.50
N VAL A 36 -13.36 8.23 -7.31
CA VAL A 36 -14.15 8.19 -6.07
C VAL A 36 -15.05 9.42 -5.94
N ALA A 37 -14.68 10.53 -6.59
CA ALA A 37 -15.46 11.76 -6.61
C ALA A 37 -16.82 11.59 -7.30
N VAL A 38 -16.92 10.71 -8.31
CA VAL A 38 -18.18 10.48 -9.04
C VAL A 38 -19.25 9.83 -8.16
N PRO A 39 -18.99 8.68 -7.47
CA PRO A 39 -19.91 8.14 -6.47
C PRO A 39 -20.23 9.12 -5.34
N ALA A 40 -19.22 9.82 -4.81
CA ALA A 40 -19.43 10.78 -3.73
C ALA A 40 -20.39 11.90 -4.12
N TRP A 41 -20.32 12.37 -5.37
CA TRP A 41 -21.24 13.37 -5.89
C TRP A 41 -22.65 12.80 -6.07
N LEU A 42 -22.79 11.59 -6.61
CA LEU A 42 -24.09 10.92 -6.77
C LEU A 42 -24.80 10.65 -5.44
N GLU A 43 -24.03 10.30 -4.41
CA GLU A 43 -24.52 10.05 -3.05
C GLU A 43 -24.76 11.35 -2.24
N HIS A 44 -24.53 12.52 -2.84
CA HIS A 44 -24.61 13.82 -2.15
C HIS A 44 -23.76 13.85 -0.86
N ALA A 45 -22.60 13.19 -0.89
CA ALA A 45 -21.73 13.09 0.27
C ALA A 45 -21.24 14.48 0.68
N SER A 46 -21.46 14.83 1.95
CA SER A 46 -21.05 16.11 2.51
C SER A 46 -19.81 15.96 3.37
N LEU A 47 -18.78 16.76 3.08
CA LEU A 47 -17.59 16.84 3.94
C LEU A 47 -17.93 17.34 5.35
N ALA A 48 -19.03 18.10 5.51
CA ALA A 48 -19.51 18.55 6.82
C ALA A 48 -20.13 17.41 7.65
N ALA A 49 -20.50 16.30 7.03
CA ALA A 49 -20.99 15.10 7.72
C ALA A 49 -19.85 14.22 8.27
N VAL A 50 -18.59 14.50 7.88
CA VAL A 50 -17.43 13.76 8.38
C VAL A 50 -17.14 14.21 9.81
N SER A 51 -17.19 13.26 10.75
CA SER A 51 -16.90 13.52 12.15
C SER A 51 -15.43 13.89 12.37
N TRP A 52 -15.14 14.55 13.51
CA TRP A 52 -13.76 14.81 13.93
C TRP A 52 -12.91 13.52 13.97
N GLN A 53 -13.51 12.40 14.40
CA GLN A 53 -12.85 11.09 14.42
C GLN A 53 -12.48 10.62 13.01
N GLY A 54 -13.33 10.87 12.00
CA GLY A 54 -13.02 10.56 10.61
C GLY A 54 -11.83 11.36 10.09
N TRP A 55 -11.77 12.65 10.40
CA TRP A 55 -10.62 13.50 10.07
C TRP A 55 -9.34 13.06 10.80
N ALA A 56 -9.44 12.70 12.08
CA ALA A 56 -8.31 12.20 12.86
C ALA A 56 -7.79 10.87 12.30
N ALA A 57 -8.67 9.94 11.92
CA ALA A 57 -8.29 8.68 11.29
C ALA A 57 -7.60 8.91 9.92
N LEU A 58 -8.11 9.85 9.12
CA LEU A 58 -7.48 10.22 7.85
C LEU A 58 -6.08 10.80 8.07
N ALA A 59 -5.94 11.73 9.02
CA ALA A 59 -4.64 12.32 9.36
C ALA A 59 -3.65 11.27 9.86
N TYR A 60 -4.11 10.34 10.71
CA TYR A 60 -3.31 9.21 11.16
C TYR A 60 -2.80 8.36 9.99
N LEU A 61 -3.67 8.00 9.04
CA LEU A 61 -3.31 7.22 7.87
C LEU A 61 -2.30 7.94 6.97
N ILE A 62 -2.46 9.25 6.76
CA ILE A 62 -1.53 10.06 5.96
C ILE A 62 -0.14 10.06 6.62
N VAL A 63 -0.06 10.38 7.92
CA VAL A 63 1.24 10.56 8.59
C VAL A 63 1.91 9.22 8.86
N PHE A 64 1.22 8.31 9.54
CA PHE A 64 1.78 7.05 10.03
C PHE A 64 1.65 5.91 9.04
N GLY A 65 0.63 5.92 8.17
CA GLY A 65 0.46 4.89 7.14
C GLY A 65 1.19 5.20 5.83
N THR A 66 1.52 6.47 5.57
CA THR A 66 2.10 6.88 4.27
C THR A 66 3.41 7.63 4.43
N VAL A 67 3.42 8.84 4.99
CA VAL A 67 4.60 9.73 4.94
C VAL A 67 5.80 9.13 5.70
N ILE A 68 5.62 8.76 6.97
CA ILE A 68 6.72 8.22 7.79
C ILE A 68 7.25 6.90 7.23
N PRO A 69 6.42 5.87 6.93
CA PRO A 69 6.90 4.62 6.37
C PRO A 69 7.64 4.79 5.05
N PHE A 70 7.15 5.65 4.14
CA PHE A 70 7.81 5.87 2.86
C PHE A 70 9.18 6.53 3.04
N LEU A 71 9.29 7.53 3.91
CA LEU A 71 10.58 8.17 4.19
C LEU A 71 11.59 7.17 4.75
N TRP A 72 11.20 6.40 5.77
CA TRP A 72 12.06 5.37 6.36
C TRP A 72 12.38 4.25 5.39
N TYR A 73 11.43 3.86 4.54
CA TYR A 73 11.66 2.88 3.49
C TYR A 73 12.74 3.35 2.51
N TYR A 74 12.66 4.60 2.03
CA TYR A 74 13.67 5.14 1.12
C TYR A 74 15.04 5.27 1.76
N GLU A 75 15.10 5.75 3.00
CA GLU A 75 16.37 5.80 3.74
C GLU A 75 16.95 4.39 3.98
N GLY A 76 16.11 3.42 4.34
CA GLY A 76 16.50 2.02 4.49
C GLY A 76 17.01 1.40 3.19
N VAL A 77 16.36 1.70 2.05
CA VAL A 77 16.81 1.26 0.73
C VAL A 77 18.15 1.90 0.35
N LYS A 78 18.35 3.19 0.64
CA LYS A 78 19.64 3.88 0.42
C LYS A 78 20.76 3.26 1.25
N ALA A 79 20.49 2.93 2.52
CA ALA A 79 21.48 2.40 3.45
C ALA A 79 21.79 0.91 3.24
N LEU A 80 20.78 0.08 2.93
CA LEU A 80 20.87 -1.38 2.92
C LEU A 80 20.78 -2.00 1.52
N GLY A 81 20.47 -1.21 0.50
CA GLY A 81 20.23 -1.64 -0.87
C GLY A 81 18.79 -2.15 -1.11
N ALA A 82 18.37 -2.11 -2.37
CA ALA A 82 16.99 -2.43 -2.78
C ALA A 82 16.54 -3.85 -2.42
N ALA A 83 17.46 -4.83 -2.42
CA ALA A 83 17.14 -6.22 -2.10
C ALA A 83 16.67 -6.40 -0.65
N ARG A 84 17.32 -5.74 0.32
CA ARG A 84 16.92 -5.78 1.72
C ARG A 84 15.65 -4.95 1.97
N GLY A 85 15.52 -3.80 1.31
CA GLY A 85 14.30 -3.00 1.36
C GLY A 85 13.06 -3.78 0.90
N ALA A 86 13.17 -4.54 -0.20
CA ALA A 86 12.07 -5.38 -0.68
C ALA A 86 11.59 -6.41 0.37
N GLN A 87 12.51 -6.94 1.20
CA GLN A 87 12.14 -7.85 2.29
C GLN A 87 11.37 -7.15 3.41
N PHE A 88 11.66 -5.87 3.71
CA PHE A 88 10.90 -5.10 4.70
C PHE A 88 9.45 -4.87 4.27
N ILE A 89 9.20 -4.60 2.98
CA ILE A 89 7.82 -4.45 2.47
C ILE A 89 6.99 -5.72 2.67
N ASN A 90 7.62 -6.90 2.64
CA ASN A 90 6.92 -8.16 2.89
C ASN A 90 6.42 -8.30 4.33
N LEU A 91 6.92 -7.50 5.27
CA LEU A 91 6.43 -7.46 6.66
C LEU A 91 5.21 -6.55 6.82
N VAL A 92 4.94 -5.66 5.87
CA VAL A 92 3.80 -4.73 5.93
C VAL A 92 2.47 -5.48 6.08
N PRO A 93 2.15 -6.52 5.29
CA PRO A 93 0.85 -7.17 5.44
C PRO A 93 0.64 -7.91 6.77
N PRO A 94 1.60 -8.70 7.30
CA PRO A 94 1.49 -9.25 8.65
C PRO A 94 1.32 -8.19 9.74
N LEU A 95 2.06 -7.08 9.66
CA LEU A 95 1.94 -5.98 10.61
C LEU A 95 0.59 -5.29 10.50
N ALA A 96 0.07 -5.07 9.29
CA ALA A 96 -1.26 -4.50 9.08
C ALA A 96 -2.38 -5.36 9.70
N VAL A 97 -2.29 -6.69 9.57
CA VAL A 97 -3.24 -7.61 10.22
C VAL A 97 -3.11 -7.56 11.75
N ALA A 98 -1.89 -7.48 12.28
CA ALA A 98 -1.69 -7.34 13.72
C ALA A 98 -2.24 -6.01 14.25
N GLU A 99 -1.99 -4.91 13.55
CA GLU A 99 -2.48 -3.57 13.90
C GLU A 99 -4.00 -3.47 13.81
N SER A 100 -4.65 -4.09 12.81
CA SER A 100 -6.12 -4.05 12.70
C SER A 100 -6.80 -4.73 13.88
N VAL A 101 -6.20 -5.80 14.40
CA VAL A 101 -6.74 -6.54 15.55
C VAL A 101 -6.42 -5.84 16.86
N LEU A 102 -5.20 -5.34 17.02
CA LEU A 102 -4.73 -4.76 18.29
C LEU A 102 -5.17 -3.31 18.49
N LEU A 103 -5.14 -2.48 17.44
CA LEU A 103 -5.40 -1.04 17.53
C LEU A 103 -6.84 -0.68 17.18
N LEU A 104 -7.40 -1.27 16.11
CA LEU A 104 -8.78 -0.99 15.71
C LEU A 104 -9.81 -1.85 16.48
N GLY A 105 -9.36 -2.92 17.15
CA GLY A 105 -10.24 -3.84 17.86
C GLY A 105 -11.21 -4.57 16.92
N GLU A 106 -10.86 -4.71 15.64
CA GLU A 106 -11.69 -5.43 14.69
C GLU A 106 -11.86 -6.89 15.15
N PRO A 107 -13.10 -7.42 15.11
CA PRO A 107 -13.35 -8.79 15.50
C PRO A 107 -12.52 -9.73 14.62
N PHE A 108 -11.79 -10.65 15.27
CA PHE A 108 -10.95 -11.63 14.59
C PHE A 108 -11.84 -12.64 13.85
N THR A 109 -12.30 -12.25 12.66
CA THR A 109 -13.22 -13.05 11.86
C THR A 109 -12.45 -14.16 11.13
N PRO A 110 -13.12 -15.29 10.82
CA PRO A 110 -12.55 -16.32 9.95
C PRO A 110 -12.09 -15.76 8.59
N ALA A 111 -12.76 -14.73 8.08
CA ALA A 111 -12.39 -14.05 6.85
C ALA A 111 -11.03 -13.36 6.96
N LEU A 112 -10.75 -12.66 8.07
CA LEU A 112 -9.45 -12.02 8.32
C LEU A 112 -8.33 -13.07 8.42
N LEU A 113 -8.60 -14.20 9.07
CA LEU A 113 -7.64 -15.30 9.18
C LEU A 113 -7.32 -15.91 7.80
N VAL A 114 -8.35 -16.18 6.98
CA VAL A 114 -8.15 -16.70 5.62
C VAL A 114 -7.39 -15.70 4.76
N GLY A 115 -7.74 -14.42 4.82
CA GLY A 115 -7.04 -13.35 4.11
C GLY A 115 -5.57 -13.26 4.53
N GLY A 116 -5.29 -13.25 5.84
CA GLY A 116 -3.93 -13.25 6.38
C GLY A 116 -3.12 -14.47 5.93
N CYS A 117 -3.69 -15.67 6.02
CA CYS A 117 -3.06 -16.90 5.55
C CYS A 117 -2.75 -16.87 4.05
N LEU A 118 -3.67 -16.37 3.22
CA LEU A 118 -3.47 -16.24 1.77
C LEU A 118 -2.33 -15.27 1.45
N VAL A 119 -2.26 -14.14 2.16
CA VAL A 119 -1.19 -13.15 1.97
C VAL A 119 0.17 -13.75 2.34
N VAL A 120 0.27 -14.42 3.50
CA VAL A 120 1.50 -15.10 3.91
C VAL A 120 1.90 -16.20 2.92
N ALA A 121 0.94 -16.99 2.45
CA ALA A 121 1.19 -18.02 1.43
C ALA A 121 1.69 -17.43 0.11
N GLY A 122 1.07 -16.35 -0.36
CA GLY A 122 1.51 -15.62 -1.56
C GLY A 122 2.94 -15.08 -1.41
N LEU A 123 3.23 -14.44 -0.27
CA LEU A 123 4.57 -13.95 0.05
C LEU A 123 5.62 -15.07 0.05
N TYR A 124 5.28 -16.24 0.62
CA TYR A 124 6.16 -17.39 0.64
C TYR A 124 6.44 -17.94 -0.77
N LEU A 125 5.41 -18.04 -1.61
CA LEU A 125 5.55 -18.52 -2.99
C LEU A 125 6.38 -17.57 -3.85
N THR A 126 6.20 -16.25 -3.70
CA THR A 126 6.92 -15.24 -4.50
C THR A 126 8.35 -15.01 -4.02
N ASN A 127 8.62 -15.10 -2.71
CA ASN A 127 9.98 -14.94 -2.17
C ASN A 127 10.80 -16.23 -2.17
N ARG A 128 10.24 -17.35 -2.65
CA ARG A 128 11.00 -18.59 -2.76
C ARG A 128 12.18 -18.36 -3.71
N PRO A 129 13.43 -18.57 -3.29
CA PRO A 129 14.56 -18.42 -4.18
C PRO A 129 14.32 -19.33 -5.37
N ARG A 130 14.22 -18.74 -6.56
CA ARG A 130 14.12 -19.47 -7.80
C ARG A 130 15.40 -20.27 -7.89
N ARG A 131 15.35 -21.56 -7.52
CA ARG A 131 16.50 -22.45 -7.57
C ARG A 131 16.94 -22.40 -9.03
N ALA A 132 18.07 -21.75 -9.28
CA ALA A 132 18.60 -21.60 -10.63
C ALA A 132 18.70 -23.02 -11.18
N ALA A 133 17.95 -23.29 -12.24
CA ALA A 133 18.16 -24.50 -13.01
C ALA A 133 19.55 -24.34 -13.63
N SER A 134 20.55 -24.92 -12.97
CA SER A 134 21.84 -25.20 -13.59
C SER A 134 21.57 -26.27 -14.65
N ILE A 135 21.50 -25.84 -15.91
CA ILE A 135 21.69 -26.71 -17.08
C ILE A 135 22.84 -26.10 -17.86
#